data_AF-A0A844AZ60-F1
#
_entry.id   AF-A0A844AZ60-F1
#
_cell.length_a   1.000
_cell.length_b   1.000
_cell.length_c   1.000
_cell.angle_alpha   90.00
_cell.angle_beta   90.00
_cell.angle_gamma   90.00
#
_symmetry.space_group_name_H-M   'P 1'
#
loop_
_entity.id
_entity.type
_entity.pdbx_description
1 polymer ?
#
loop_
_entity_poly.entity_id
_entity_poly.type
_entity_poly.pdbx_seq_one_letter_code
_entity_poly.pdbx_strand_id
1 'polypeptide(L)'
;MKHHILAAALCLASAAGAQAATIAFGPTAQDGAGPNIEFNNLLALPTVIGNATFTFSVRGDLNWFGEYVDVSIDGFSLGRVFDNNPRNDAFDFYRDRATQQTELHTGSATIDQSVFANLVSDGELNILFDFSPLVDWNGAVRHLSGSITYDAGVDNSIAPVPLPASAALLIGGLFGLGALRRRKKATRI
;
A
#
# COMPACT_ATOMS: atom_id res chain seq x y z
N MET A 1 30.92 50.41 13.15
CA MET A 1 29.73 50.48 12.27
C MET A 1 29.23 49.07 12.03
N LYS A 2 27.95 48.86 12.36
CA LYS A 2 26.99 47.92 11.75
C LYS A 2 27.33 46.42 11.78
N HIS A 3 26.71 45.77 12.77
CA HIS A 3 26.19 44.40 12.70
C HIS A 3 25.67 44.07 11.30
N HIS A 4 25.91 42.86 10.76
CA HIS A 4 24.90 42.08 10.04
C HIS A 4 25.34 40.62 9.81
N ILE A 5 24.54 39.71 10.39
CA ILE A 5 23.91 38.56 9.73
C ILE A 5 24.84 37.45 9.22
N LEU A 6 24.90 36.35 9.99
CA LEU A 6 24.90 35.01 9.40
C LEU A 6 24.25 34.00 10.35
N ALA A 7 22.98 34.24 10.65
CA ALA A 7 22.07 33.20 11.10
C ALA A 7 21.65 32.40 9.86
N ALA A 8 22.48 31.45 9.44
CA ALA A 8 22.14 30.54 8.35
C ALA A 8 21.13 29.52 8.87
N ALA A 9 19.90 29.72 8.41
CA ALA A 9 18.72 28.87 8.50
C ALA A 9 19.04 27.37 8.59
N LEU A 10 18.79 26.79 9.77
CA LEU A 10 18.64 25.35 9.93
C LEU A 10 17.17 24.99 9.69
N CYS A 11 16.69 25.18 8.47
CA CYS A 11 15.39 24.65 8.05
C CYS A 11 15.55 23.14 7.80
N LEU A 12 15.53 22.35 8.87
CA LEU A 12 15.22 20.93 8.80
C LEU A 12 13.76 20.81 8.38
N ALA A 13 13.51 20.81 7.07
CA ALA A 13 12.22 20.40 6.53
C ALA A 13 12.01 18.93 6.92
N SER A 14 11.15 18.70 7.91
CA SER A 14 10.64 17.37 8.23
C SER A 14 9.72 16.94 7.09
N ALA A 15 10.29 16.30 6.07
CA ALA A 15 9.50 15.54 5.11
C ALA A 15 8.89 14.36 5.88
N ALA A 16 7.59 14.46 6.20
CA ALA A 16 6.85 13.30 6.64
C ALA A 16 6.86 12.29 5.49
N GLY A 17 7.56 11.18 5.66
CA GLY A 17 7.57 10.11 4.67
C GLY A 17 6.20 9.46 4.63
N ALA A 18 5.59 9.36 3.44
CA ALA A 18 4.50 8.43 3.22
C ALA A 18 5.00 7.01 3.51
N GLN A 19 4.23 6.25 4.29
CA GLN A 19 4.53 4.84 4.54
C GLN A 19 3.54 4.00 3.76
N ALA A 20 4.03 3.03 3.00
CA ALA A 20 3.15 2.07 2.33
C ALA A 20 2.46 1.21 3.38
N ALA A 21 1.13 1.26 3.41
CA ALA A 21 0.29 0.37 4.19
C ALA A 21 -0.22 -0.77 3.31
N THR A 22 -0.57 -1.90 3.92
CA THR A 22 -1.01 -3.11 3.20
C THR A 22 -2.13 -3.81 3.95
N ILE A 23 -3.23 -4.07 3.26
CA ILE A 23 -4.31 -4.95 3.69
C ILE A 23 -4.16 -6.23 2.88
N ALA A 24 -3.96 -7.38 3.53
CA ALA A 24 -3.72 -8.65 2.84
C ALA A 24 -4.79 -9.69 3.19
N PHE A 25 -5.09 -10.59 2.26
CA PHE A 25 -6.01 -11.71 2.46
C PHE A 25 -5.51 -13.00 1.80
N GLY A 26 -6.10 -14.10 2.26
CA GLY A 26 -5.83 -15.44 1.75
C GLY A 26 -4.52 -16.07 2.29
N PRO A 27 -4.17 -17.26 1.77
CA PRO A 27 -4.91 -18.00 0.76
C PRO A 27 -6.24 -18.57 1.27
N THR A 28 -7.29 -18.47 0.45
CA THR A 28 -8.57 -19.16 0.65
C THR A 28 -8.86 -20.08 -0.55
N ALA A 29 -9.65 -21.12 -0.31
CA ALA A 29 -10.21 -21.99 -1.33
C ALA A 29 -11.71 -22.12 -1.03
N GLN A 30 -12.55 -21.99 -2.04
CA GLN A 30 -13.99 -22.02 -1.88
C GLN A 30 -14.67 -22.53 -3.15
N ASP A 31 -15.73 -23.31 -2.97
CA ASP A 31 -16.61 -23.74 -4.06
C ASP A 31 -17.81 -22.78 -4.22
N GLY A 32 -18.42 -22.76 -5.39
CA GLY A 32 -19.61 -21.95 -5.68
C GLY A 32 -19.31 -20.49 -6.00
N ALA A 33 -20.18 -19.57 -5.55
CA ALA A 33 -20.18 -18.14 -5.94
C ALA A 33 -18.99 -17.31 -5.43
N GLY A 34 -18.00 -17.93 -4.77
CA GLY A 34 -16.79 -17.25 -4.28
C GLY A 34 -16.91 -16.59 -2.90
N PRO A 35 -15.78 -16.12 -2.35
CA PRO A 35 -15.70 -15.58 -1.00
C PRO A 35 -16.11 -14.10 -0.88
N ASN A 36 -16.68 -13.78 0.27
CA ASN A 36 -16.80 -12.43 0.80
C ASN A 36 -15.72 -12.24 1.89
N ILE A 37 -14.79 -11.31 1.70
CA ILE A 37 -13.67 -11.08 2.61
C ILE A 37 -13.90 -9.80 3.39
N GLU A 38 -14.23 -9.96 4.67
CA GLU A 38 -14.54 -8.86 5.58
C GLU A 38 -13.33 -8.50 6.44
N PHE A 39 -13.00 -7.22 6.45
CA PHE A 39 -12.02 -6.62 7.37
C PHE A 39 -12.75 -5.70 8.34
N ASN A 40 -12.61 -5.99 9.63
CA ASN A 40 -13.20 -5.19 10.71
C ASN A 40 -12.09 -4.55 11.52
N ASN A 41 -12.33 -3.32 11.99
CA ASN A 41 -11.37 -2.55 12.78
C ASN A 41 -10.04 -2.35 12.05
N LEU A 42 -10.08 -1.95 10.77
CA LEU A 42 -8.92 -1.36 10.12
C LEU A 42 -8.55 -0.12 10.96
N LEU A 43 -7.52 -0.26 11.81
CA LEU A 43 -7.07 0.77 12.75
C LEU A 43 -7.08 2.13 12.06
N ALA A 44 -7.76 3.12 12.68
CA ALA A 44 -8.00 4.47 12.15
C ALA A 44 -6.98 4.83 11.09
N LEU A 45 -7.36 4.57 9.84
CA LEU A 45 -6.39 4.48 8.77
C LEU A 45 -5.73 5.83 8.62
N PRO A 46 -4.38 5.88 8.61
CA PRO A 46 -3.70 7.14 8.42
C PRO A 46 -4.19 7.72 7.09
N THR A 47 -4.42 9.03 7.03
CA THR A 47 -4.96 9.72 5.84
C THR A 47 -4.39 9.12 4.57
N VAL A 48 -5.22 8.61 3.65
CA VAL A 48 -4.75 8.02 2.39
C VAL A 48 -4.20 9.15 1.52
N ILE A 49 -2.90 9.12 1.17
CA ILE A 49 -2.20 10.19 0.43
C ILE A 49 -1.96 9.83 -1.05
N GLY A 50 -2.19 8.59 -1.46
CA GLY A 50 -1.99 8.14 -2.84
C GLY A 50 -3.07 7.17 -3.32
N ASN A 51 -2.99 6.80 -4.60
CA ASN A 51 -3.84 5.75 -5.15
C ASN A 51 -3.53 4.42 -4.47
N ALA A 52 -4.55 3.57 -4.36
CA ALA A 52 -4.38 2.20 -3.90
C ALA A 52 -4.13 1.27 -5.09
N THR A 53 -3.27 0.28 -4.90
CA THR A 53 -3.07 -0.82 -5.83
C THR A 53 -3.68 -2.08 -5.22
N PHE A 54 -4.75 -2.57 -5.82
CA PHE A 54 -5.34 -3.85 -5.46
C PHE A 54 -4.76 -4.93 -6.36
N THR A 55 -4.02 -5.87 -5.78
CA THR A 55 -3.52 -7.06 -6.47
C THR A 55 -4.22 -8.30 -5.92
N PHE A 56 -4.63 -9.21 -6.79
CA PHE A 56 -5.01 -10.54 -6.36
C PHE A 56 -4.51 -11.62 -7.31
N SER A 57 -4.39 -12.81 -6.75
CA SER A 57 -3.97 -14.02 -7.41
C SER A 57 -5.06 -15.07 -7.25
N VAL A 58 -5.44 -15.71 -8.35
CA VAL A 58 -6.49 -16.73 -8.38
C VAL A 58 -6.08 -17.94 -9.20
N ARG A 59 -6.53 -19.12 -8.75
CA ARG A 59 -6.43 -20.38 -9.50
C ARG A 59 -7.75 -21.13 -9.34
N GLY A 60 -8.42 -21.42 -10.45
CA GLY A 60 -9.74 -22.04 -10.50
C GLY A 60 -10.04 -22.63 -11.88
N ASP A 61 -11.29 -23.03 -12.11
CA ASP A 61 -11.79 -23.45 -13.42
C ASP A 61 -12.24 -22.19 -14.20
N LEU A 62 -11.27 -21.47 -14.77
CA LEU A 62 -11.44 -20.13 -15.39
C LEU A 62 -10.87 -20.10 -16.83
N ASN A 63 -10.98 -21.20 -17.56
CA ASN A 63 -10.43 -21.36 -18.91
C ASN A 63 -11.44 -21.05 -20.03
N TRP A 64 -12.66 -20.67 -19.70
CA TRP A 64 -13.70 -20.32 -20.64
C TRP A 64 -14.27 -18.91 -20.37
N PHE A 65 -14.71 -18.20 -21.41
CA PHE A 65 -15.23 -16.84 -21.26
C PHE A 65 -16.53 -16.75 -20.45
N GLY A 66 -17.22 -17.89 -20.26
CA GLY A 66 -18.38 -18.00 -19.37
C GLY A 66 -18.00 -18.15 -17.90
N GLU A 67 -16.72 -18.41 -17.61
CA GLU A 67 -16.14 -18.61 -16.29
C GLU A 67 -15.39 -17.34 -15.87
N TYR A 68 -16.08 -16.46 -15.17
CA TYR A 68 -15.56 -15.14 -14.81
C TYR A 68 -15.68 -14.86 -13.31
N VAL A 69 -15.05 -13.78 -12.87
CA VAL A 69 -15.16 -13.26 -11.50
C VAL A 69 -15.53 -11.78 -11.56
N ASP A 70 -16.67 -11.43 -10.99
CA ASP A 70 -17.05 -10.04 -10.74
C ASP A 70 -16.42 -9.60 -9.41
N VAL A 71 -15.60 -8.55 -9.44
CA VAL A 71 -14.85 -8.09 -8.27
C VAL A 71 -15.38 -6.73 -7.79
N SER A 72 -15.63 -6.61 -6.49
CA SER A 72 -16.04 -5.33 -5.89
C SER A 72 -15.51 -5.13 -4.48
N ILE A 73 -15.43 -3.87 -4.06
CA ILE A 73 -15.05 -3.45 -2.71
C ILE A 73 -16.15 -2.54 -2.17
N ASP A 74 -16.87 -2.96 -1.14
CA ASP A 74 -18.04 -2.25 -0.57
C ASP A 74 -19.04 -1.77 -1.64
N GLY A 75 -19.26 -2.60 -2.67
CA GLY A 75 -20.14 -2.30 -3.79
C GLY A 75 -19.53 -1.40 -4.88
N PHE A 76 -18.32 -0.85 -4.69
CA PHE A 76 -17.55 -0.26 -5.77
C PHE A 76 -17.05 -1.37 -6.70
N SER A 77 -17.58 -1.41 -7.92
CA SER A 77 -17.23 -2.42 -8.91
C SER A 77 -15.87 -2.13 -9.56
N LEU A 78 -15.02 -3.15 -9.58
CA LEU A 78 -13.76 -3.17 -10.34
C LEU A 78 -13.89 -3.92 -11.66
N GLY A 79 -15.12 -4.37 -11.96
CA GLY A 79 -15.49 -5.06 -13.18
C GLY A 79 -15.34 -6.58 -13.12
N ARG A 80 -15.42 -7.17 -14.30
CA ARG A 80 -15.45 -8.60 -14.55
C ARG A 80 -14.13 -9.07 -15.14
N VAL A 81 -13.46 -10.02 -14.49
CA VAL A 81 -12.23 -10.61 -15.03
C VAL A 81 -12.47 -12.00 -15.60
N PHE A 82 -11.59 -12.40 -16.51
CA PHE A 82 -11.54 -13.68 -17.23
C PHE A 82 -12.68 -13.94 -18.21
N ASP A 83 -13.40 -12.89 -18.65
CA ASP A 83 -14.46 -13.01 -19.66
C ASP A 83 -13.97 -12.74 -21.09
N ASN A 84 -12.65 -12.56 -21.26
CA ASN A 84 -11.97 -12.24 -22.51
C ASN A 84 -12.37 -10.85 -23.07
N ASN A 85 -12.66 -9.90 -22.19
CA ASN A 85 -12.93 -8.52 -22.51
C ASN A 85 -12.18 -7.56 -21.56
N PRO A 86 -10.90 -7.22 -21.83
CA PRO A 86 -10.07 -6.39 -20.93
C PRO A 86 -10.48 -4.90 -20.86
N ARG A 87 -11.72 -4.55 -21.26
CA ARG A 87 -12.25 -3.19 -21.29
C ARG A 87 -13.39 -2.98 -20.30
N ASN A 88 -13.90 -4.03 -19.67
CA ASN A 88 -15.00 -3.94 -18.70
C ASN A 88 -14.53 -4.14 -17.25
N ASP A 89 -13.21 -4.17 -17.04
CA ASP A 89 -12.59 -4.30 -15.73
C ASP A 89 -11.35 -3.41 -15.59
N ALA A 90 -10.92 -3.25 -14.35
CA ALA A 90 -9.79 -2.42 -13.98
C ALA A 90 -8.47 -3.21 -13.88
N PHE A 91 -8.49 -4.53 -14.05
CA PHE A 91 -7.34 -5.39 -13.81
C PHE A 91 -6.49 -5.59 -15.06
N ASP A 92 -5.19 -5.79 -14.86
CA ASP A 92 -4.21 -6.01 -15.93
C ASP A 92 -3.92 -7.50 -16.21
N PHE A 93 -4.91 -8.39 -16.01
CA PHE A 93 -4.75 -9.81 -16.33
C PHE A 93 -4.37 -10.01 -17.81
N TYR A 94 -3.39 -10.87 -18.08
CA TYR A 94 -2.93 -11.12 -19.44
C TYR A 94 -4.06 -11.63 -20.32
N ARG A 95 -4.44 -10.82 -21.31
CA ARG A 95 -5.56 -11.08 -22.26
C ARG A 95 -6.92 -11.28 -21.60
N ASP A 96 -7.05 -10.96 -20.33
CA ASP A 96 -8.25 -11.22 -19.55
C ASP A 96 -8.73 -12.68 -19.69
N ARG A 97 -7.81 -13.62 -19.47
CA ARG A 97 -8.06 -15.07 -19.54
C ARG A 97 -7.26 -15.78 -18.46
N ALA A 98 -7.83 -16.85 -17.93
CA ALA A 98 -7.14 -17.77 -17.04
C ALA A 98 -7.07 -19.19 -17.65
N THR A 99 -6.63 -20.15 -16.86
CA THR A 99 -6.43 -21.55 -17.25
C THR A 99 -7.19 -22.48 -16.32
N GLN A 100 -7.33 -23.73 -16.73
CA GLN A 100 -8.03 -24.74 -15.94
C GLN A 100 -7.16 -25.23 -14.80
N GLN A 101 -7.37 -24.71 -13.59
CA GLN A 101 -6.85 -25.20 -12.30
C GLN A 101 -5.33 -25.40 -12.17
N THR A 102 -4.54 -25.10 -13.20
CA THR A 102 -3.11 -25.42 -13.28
C THR A 102 -2.24 -24.27 -12.79
N GLU A 103 -2.53 -23.06 -13.24
CA GLU A 103 -1.68 -21.89 -13.01
C GLU A 103 -2.34 -20.88 -12.08
N LEU A 104 -1.51 -20.15 -11.34
CA LEU A 104 -1.94 -19.03 -10.53
C LEU A 104 -1.84 -17.76 -11.38
N HIS A 105 -2.97 -17.11 -11.60
CA HIS A 105 -3.07 -15.88 -12.38
C HIS A 105 -3.06 -14.69 -11.42
N THR A 106 -2.23 -13.69 -11.67
CA THR A 106 -2.14 -12.47 -10.85
C THR A 106 -2.45 -11.25 -11.70
N GLY A 107 -3.27 -10.37 -11.17
CA GLY A 107 -3.65 -9.11 -11.80
C GLY A 107 -3.76 -8.02 -10.74
N SER A 108 -3.63 -6.79 -11.20
CA SER A 108 -3.64 -5.59 -10.39
C SER A 108 -4.54 -4.52 -10.99
N ALA A 109 -5.23 -3.80 -10.12
CA ALA A 109 -6.07 -2.65 -10.45
C ALA A 109 -5.62 -1.44 -9.62
N THR A 110 -5.66 -0.26 -10.23
CA THR A 110 -5.45 1.01 -9.52
C THR A 110 -6.79 1.59 -9.10
N ILE A 111 -6.93 1.93 -7.82
CA ILE A 111 -8.09 2.62 -7.26
C ILE A 111 -7.68 4.04 -6.92
N ASP A 112 -8.42 5.02 -7.42
CA ASP A 112 -8.14 6.42 -7.15
C ASP A 112 -8.17 6.73 -5.65
N GLN A 113 -7.23 7.58 -5.21
CA GLN A 113 -7.06 7.98 -3.81
C GLN A 113 -8.38 8.41 -3.15
N SER A 114 -9.17 9.24 -3.85
CA SER A 114 -10.45 9.73 -3.31
C SER A 114 -11.51 8.64 -3.14
N VAL A 115 -11.52 7.64 -4.01
CA VAL A 115 -12.43 6.49 -3.93
C VAL A 115 -12.00 5.59 -2.78
N PHE A 116 -10.72 5.20 -2.76
CA PHE A 116 -10.20 4.30 -1.73
C PHE A 116 -10.30 4.91 -0.33
N ALA A 117 -10.01 6.21 -0.18
CA ALA A 117 -10.17 6.91 1.09
C ALA A 117 -11.60 6.85 1.63
N ASN A 118 -12.62 6.89 0.76
CA ASN A 118 -14.02 6.76 1.17
C ASN A 118 -14.36 5.32 1.55
N LEU A 119 -13.88 4.33 0.79
CA LEU A 119 -14.12 2.90 1.05
C LEU A 119 -13.65 2.47 2.43
N VAL A 120 -12.53 3.02 2.91
CA VAL A 120 -11.95 2.62 4.20
C VAL A 120 -12.26 3.59 5.36
N SER A 121 -13.15 4.55 5.14
CA SER A 121 -13.34 5.69 6.05
C SER A 121 -14.03 5.34 7.37
N ASP A 122 -14.81 4.27 7.40
CA ASP A 122 -15.47 3.73 8.59
C ASP A 122 -14.63 2.66 9.31
N GLY A 123 -13.46 2.33 8.78
CA GLY A 123 -12.59 1.28 9.31
C GLY A 123 -13.09 -0.14 9.04
N GLU A 124 -14.09 -0.28 8.18
CA GLU A 124 -14.57 -1.55 7.64
C GLU A 124 -14.20 -1.62 6.15
N LEU A 125 -14.08 -2.84 5.63
CA LEU A 125 -13.86 -3.07 4.21
C LEU A 125 -14.36 -4.46 3.86
N ASN A 126 -15.18 -4.57 2.82
CA ASN A 126 -15.64 -5.84 2.31
C ASN A 126 -15.21 -6.04 0.86
N ILE A 127 -14.46 -7.11 0.58
CA ILE A 127 -14.05 -7.49 -0.78
C ILE A 127 -14.86 -8.69 -1.21
N LEU A 128 -15.67 -8.50 -2.24
CA LEU A 128 -16.47 -9.57 -2.84
C LEU A 128 -15.83 -10.04 -4.14
N PHE A 129 -15.68 -11.36 -4.24
CA PHE A 129 -15.37 -12.05 -5.49
C PHE A 129 -16.56 -12.94 -5.85
N ASP A 130 -17.38 -12.48 -6.79
CA ASP A 130 -18.56 -13.21 -7.25
C ASP A 130 -18.21 -14.04 -8.49
N PHE A 131 -17.99 -15.33 -8.27
CA PHE A 131 -17.63 -16.27 -9.33
C PHE A 131 -18.88 -16.69 -10.08
N SER A 132 -18.79 -16.69 -11.40
CA SER A 132 -19.90 -17.12 -12.24
C SER A 132 -20.33 -18.56 -11.91
N PRO A 133 -21.62 -18.92 -12.08
CA PRO A 133 -22.11 -20.27 -11.82
C PRO A 133 -21.46 -21.37 -12.66
N LEU A 134 -20.73 -21.00 -13.71
CA LEU A 134 -20.06 -21.94 -14.61
C LEU A 134 -18.69 -22.38 -14.09
N VAL A 135 -18.16 -21.76 -13.04
CA VAL A 135 -16.81 -22.05 -12.50
C VAL A 135 -16.76 -23.39 -11.73
N ASP A 136 -17.80 -24.24 -11.72
CA ASP A 136 -17.98 -25.25 -10.67
C ASP A 136 -17.80 -26.74 -11.01
N TRP A 137 -17.36 -27.17 -12.20
CA TRP A 137 -17.43 -28.61 -12.52
C TRP A 137 -16.50 -29.48 -11.64
N ASN A 138 -15.38 -28.98 -11.08
CA ASN A 138 -14.43 -29.84 -10.34
C ASN A 138 -13.55 -29.14 -9.27
N GLY A 139 -14.13 -28.23 -8.49
CA GLY A 139 -13.42 -27.46 -7.44
C GLY A 139 -13.17 -26.02 -7.90
N ALA A 140 -14.12 -25.14 -7.60
CA ALA A 140 -14.34 -23.92 -8.38
C ALA A 140 -13.18 -22.93 -8.25
N VAL A 141 -12.66 -22.76 -7.03
CA VAL A 141 -11.53 -21.88 -6.72
C VAL A 141 -10.59 -22.60 -5.76
N ARG A 142 -9.42 -22.98 -6.26
CA ARG A 142 -8.40 -23.70 -5.48
C ARG A 142 -7.48 -22.78 -4.71
N HIS A 143 -7.36 -21.54 -5.13
CA HIS A 143 -6.52 -20.53 -4.49
C HIS A 143 -7.06 -19.15 -4.81
N LEU A 144 -7.26 -18.35 -3.78
CA LEU A 144 -7.47 -16.91 -3.87
C LEU A 144 -6.66 -16.22 -2.77
N SER A 145 -5.83 -15.26 -3.15
CA SER A 145 -5.06 -14.43 -2.21
C SER A 145 -4.78 -13.07 -2.82
N GLY A 146 -4.49 -12.07 -2.01
CA GLY A 146 -4.18 -10.77 -2.56
C GLY A 146 -3.90 -9.74 -1.48
N SER A 147 -3.74 -8.51 -1.95
CA SER A 147 -3.49 -7.38 -1.09
C SER A 147 -3.89 -6.07 -1.74
N ILE A 148 -4.26 -5.10 -0.91
CA ILE A 148 -4.39 -3.70 -1.29
C ILE A 148 -3.25 -2.93 -0.64
N THR A 149 -2.42 -2.29 -1.44
CA THR A 149 -1.32 -1.44 -1.00
C THR A 149 -1.62 0.02 -1.30
N TYR A 150 -1.29 0.94 -0.39
CA TYR A 150 -1.53 2.37 -0.58
C TYR A 150 -0.58 3.18 0.28
N ASP A 151 -0.36 4.44 -0.12
CA ASP A 151 0.43 5.37 0.67
C ASP A 151 -0.41 5.96 1.78
N ALA A 152 -0.05 5.61 3.02
CA ALA A 152 -0.66 6.13 4.21
C ALA A 152 0.17 7.32 4.74
N GLY A 153 -0.53 8.42 5.04
CA GLY A 153 0.06 9.60 5.64
C GLY A 153 0.30 9.40 7.11
N VAL A 154 1.52 9.59 7.59
CA VAL A 154 1.76 9.63 9.03
C VAL A 154 0.96 10.81 9.61
N ASP A 155 -0.02 10.51 10.44
CA ASP A 155 -0.71 11.51 11.24
C ASP A 155 0.35 12.13 12.17
N ASN A 156 0.87 13.29 11.76
CA ASN A 156 1.90 14.05 12.50
C ASN A 156 1.32 14.68 13.79
N SER A 157 0.39 14.02 14.47
CA SER A 157 -0.04 14.40 15.81
C SER A 157 1.13 14.35 16.81
N ILE A 158 2.21 13.67 16.45
CA ILE A 158 3.53 13.84 17.07
C ILE A 158 4.34 14.77 16.16
N ALA A 159 4.28 16.07 16.43
CA ALA A 159 5.23 17.02 15.86
C ALA A 159 6.65 16.45 16.10
N PRO A 160 7.55 16.47 15.09
CA PRO A 160 8.93 16.02 15.28
C PRO A 160 9.48 16.68 16.54
N VAL A 161 9.74 15.90 17.59
CA VAL A 161 10.26 16.45 18.83
C VAL A 161 11.61 17.04 18.48
N PRO A 162 11.81 18.37 18.64
CA PRO A 162 13.09 18.98 18.34
C PRO A 162 14.16 18.19 19.06
N LEU A 163 15.16 17.68 18.34
CA LEU A 163 16.33 17.04 18.95
C LEU A 163 16.76 17.95 20.09
N PRO A 164 16.85 17.44 21.35
CA PRO A 164 17.13 18.31 22.46
C PRO A 164 18.44 19.03 22.16
N ALA A 165 18.50 20.33 22.46
CA ALA A 165 19.67 21.16 22.15
C ALA A 165 20.99 20.54 22.64
N SER A 166 20.93 19.62 23.60
CA SER A 166 22.04 18.76 24.03
C SER A 166 22.70 17.97 22.89
N ALA A 167 21.99 17.48 21.88
CA ALA A 167 22.58 16.79 20.74
C ALA A 167 23.42 17.73 19.86
N ALA A 168 22.89 18.92 19.59
CA ALA A 168 23.62 19.97 18.86
C ALA A 168 24.83 20.48 19.67
N LEU A 169 24.67 20.66 20.99
CA LEU A 169 25.76 21.05 21.90
C LEU A 169 26.83 19.95 22.02
N LEU A 170 26.44 18.68 22.01
CA LEU A 170 27.37 17.55 22.04
C LEU A 170 28.20 17.51 20.76
N ILE A 171 27.56 17.62 19.59
CA ILE A 171 28.25 17.66 18.30
C ILE A 171 29.19 18.88 18.26
N GLY A 172 28.69 20.07 18.62
CA GLY A 172 29.50 21.29 18.70
C GLY A 172 30.69 21.16 19.66
N GLY A 173 30.48 20.54 20.83
CA GLY A 173 31.52 20.28 21.83
C GLY A 173 32.59 19.32 21.34
N LEU A 174 32.20 18.24 20.66
CA LEU A 174 33.13 17.27 20.06
C LEU A 174 33.95 17.89 18.94
N PHE A 175 33.33 18.71 18.08
CA PHE A 175 34.05 19.48 17.07
C PHE A 175 35.07 20.45 17.70
N GLY A 176 34.68 21.18 18.75
CA GLY A 176 35.56 22.08 19.49
C GLY A 176 36.77 21.37 20.11
N LEU A 177 36.56 20.22 20.77
CA LEU A 177 37.62 19.40 21.33
C LEU A 177 38.56 18.83 20.26
N GLY A 178 38.01 18.39 19.12
CA GLY A 178 38.78 17.93 17.98
C GLY A 178 39.68 19.02 17.39
N ALA A 179 39.17 20.24 17.25
CA ALA A 179 39.93 21.39 16.77
C ALA A 179 41.08 21.76 17.73
N LEU A 180 40.83 21.77 19.04
CA LEU A 180 41.86 22.03 20.05
C LEU A 180 42.98 20.99 20.03
N ARG A 181 42.65 19.71 19.82
CA ARG A 181 43.62 18.63 19.71
C ARG A 181 44.53 18.76 18.49
N ARG A 182 44.01 19.26 17.36
CA ARG A 182 44.80 19.55 16.16
C ARG A 182 45.76 20.73 16.37
N ARG A 183 45.32 21.80 17.04
CA ARG A 183 46.19 22.97 17.34
C ARG A 183 47.38 22.59 18.22
N LYS A 184 47.17 21.76 19.27
CA LYS A 184 48.26 21.31 20.15
C LYS A 184 49.30 20.44 19.46
N LYS A 185 48.95 19.72 18.37
CA LYS A 185 49.91 18.98 17.55
C LYS A 185 50.70 19.89 16.60
N ALA A 186 50.07 20.96 16.09
CA ALA A 186 50.73 21.90 15.19
C ALA A 186 51.74 22.84 15.90
N THR A 187 51.57 23.09 17.20
CA THR A 187 52.46 23.97 17.99
C THR A 187 53.64 23.23 18.64
N ARG A 188 53.73 21.89 18.52
CA ARG A 188 54.94 21.13 18.87
C ARG A 188 55.76 20.88 17.61
N ILE A 189 56.42 21.93 17.10
CA ILE A 189 57.55 21.87 16.17
C ILE A 189 58.56 22.89 16.66
#